data_AF-A0A942J5Y2-F1
#
_entry.id   AF-A0A942J5Y2-F1
#
_cell.length_a   1.000
_cell.length_b   1.000
_cell.length_c   1.000
_cell.angle_alpha   90.00
_cell.angle_beta   90.00
_cell.angle_gamma   90.00
#
_symmetry.space_group_name_H-M   'P 1'
#
loop_
_entity.id
_entity.type
_entity.pdbx_description
1 polymer ?
#
loop_
_entity_poly.entity_id
_entity_poly.type
_entity_poly.pdbx_seq_one_letter_code
_entity_poly.pdbx_strand_id
1 'polypeptide(L)'
;MRWMVLADIHHGENKWELLVQAAKAHKPDLVAVAGDLLPKDQGTLAQVAYLPGLRAYAEAINAAGAELVLILGNDDNRDIGCFTSGYRPADLPHTRLI
;
A
#
# COMPACT_ATOMS: atom_id res chain seq x y z
N MET A 1 1.45 2.73 -21.60
CA MET A 1 1.65 2.11 -20.28
C MET A 1 2.83 2.78 -19.60
N ARG A 2 2.60 3.45 -18.47
CA ARG A 2 3.60 4.17 -17.66
C ARG A 2 3.51 3.68 -16.22
N TRP A 3 4.65 3.31 -15.66
CA TRP A 3 4.73 2.73 -14.33
C TRP A 3 5.48 3.67 -13.39
N MET A 4 5.04 3.70 -12.13
CA MET A 4 5.83 4.22 -11.02
C MET A 4 6.15 3.06 -10.09
N VAL A 5 7.43 2.86 -9.79
CA VAL A 5 7.88 1.75 -8.95
C VAL A 5 8.78 2.31 -7.85
N LEU A 6 8.55 1.87 -6.63
CA LEU A 6 9.35 2.22 -5.46
C LEU A 6 9.44 1.03 -4.49
N ALA A 7 10.37 1.12 -3.56
CA ALA A 7 10.58 0.14 -2.51
C ALA A 7 10.81 0.84 -1.16
N ASP A 8 10.71 0.09 -0.07
CA ASP A 8 11.12 0.49 1.28
C ASP A 8 10.47 1.80 1.77
N ILE A 9 9.14 1.84 1.69
CA ILE A 9 8.39 3.00 2.16
C ILE A 9 8.43 3.09 3.70
N HIS A 10 8.53 1.95 4.41
CA HIS A 10 8.63 1.80 5.86
C HIS A 10 7.62 2.66 6.60
N HIS A 11 6.31 2.45 6.36
CA HIS A 11 5.20 3.21 6.98
C HIS A 11 5.36 4.75 6.95
N GLY A 12 6.23 5.30 6.11
CA GLY A 12 6.53 6.73 6.05
C GLY A 12 5.35 7.48 5.45
N GLU A 13 4.48 8.02 6.29
CA GLU A 13 3.25 8.73 5.88
C GLU A 13 3.54 9.84 4.87
N ASN A 14 4.61 10.60 5.09
CA ASN A 14 5.07 11.62 4.16
C ASN A 14 5.44 11.06 2.76
N LYS A 15 6.04 9.86 2.69
CA LYS A 15 6.36 9.21 1.42
C LYS A 15 5.09 8.75 0.71
N TRP A 16 4.12 8.23 1.44
CA TRP A 16 2.81 7.85 0.89
C TRP A 16 2.06 9.05 0.34
N GLU A 17 2.04 10.17 1.07
CA GLU A 17 1.46 11.41 0.59
C GLU A 17 2.13 11.91 -0.69
N LEU A 18 3.46 11.91 -0.74
CA LEU A 18 4.22 12.27 -1.94
C LEU A 18 3.91 11.33 -3.11
N LEU A 19 3.78 10.03 -2.85
CA LEU A 19 3.40 9.05 -3.88
C LEU A 19 2.00 9.32 -4.44
N VAL A 20 1.04 9.65 -3.57
CA VAL A 20 -0.32 10.04 -3.99
C VAL A 20 -0.28 11.30 -4.86
N GLN A 21 0.51 12.31 -4.47
CA GLN A 21 0.65 13.53 -5.28
C GLN A 21 1.30 13.24 -6.63
N ALA A 22 2.34 12.41 -6.67
CA ALA A 22 3.00 11.98 -7.90
C ALA A 22 2.02 11.20 -8.81
N ALA A 23 1.21 10.30 -8.25
CA ALA A 23 0.20 9.56 -9.00
C ALA A 23 -0.84 10.50 -9.63
N LYS A 24 -1.32 11.50 -8.88
CA LYS A 24 -2.25 12.52 -9.38
C LYS A 24 -1.64 13.38 -10.49
N ALA A 25 -0.39 13.81 -10.32
CA ALA A 25 0.29 14.69 -11.26
C ALA A 25 0.65 13.98 -12.57
N HIS A 26 1.16 12.75 -12.47
CA HIS A 26 1.71 12.04 -13.63
C HIS A 26 0.70 11.07 -14.26
N LYS A 27 -0.35 10.66 -13.54
CA LYS A 27 -1.38 9.72 -13.98
C LYS A 27 -0.78 8.44 -14.60
N PRO A 28 0.07 7.70 -13.87
CA PRO A 28 0.57 6.42 -14.37
C PRO A 28 -0.58 5.42 -14.54
N ASP A 29 -0.37 4.39 -15.36
CA ASP A 29 -1.32 3.29 -15.48
C ASP A 29 -1.19 2.33 -14.28
N LEU A 30 0.01 2.25 -13.70
CA LEU A 30 0.33 1.34 -12.59
C LEU A 30 1.30 1.99 -11.59
N VAL A 31 1.06 1.77 -10.30
CA VAL A 31 1.96 2.06 -9.20
C VAL A 31 2.30 0.74 -8.50
N ALA A 32 3.58 0.44 -8.33
CA ALA A 32 4.05 -0.72 -7.57
C ALA A 32 4.91 -0.28 -6.39
N VAL A 33 4.58 -0.77 -5.19
CA VAL A 33 5.39 -0.57 -3.98
C VAL A 33 5.89 -1.94 -3.52
N ALA A 34 7.21 -2.10 -3.51
CA ALA A 34 7.85 -3.37 -3.19
C ALA A 34 8.56 -3.33 -1.84
N GLY A 35 8.11 -4.16 -0.91
CA GLY A 35 8.80 -4.37 0.35
C GLY A 35 8.51 -3.32 1.43
N ASP A 36 8.64 -3.79 2.66
CA ASP A 36 8.62 -3.06 3.92
C ASP A 36 7.62 -1.92 3.96
N LEU A 37 6.35 -2.28 3.79
CA LEU A 37 5.22 -1.36 3.77
C LEU A 37 4.83 -0.92 5.18
N LEU A 38 4.95 -1.82 6.16
CA LEU A 38 4.35 -1.74 7.47
C LEU A 38 5.35 -1.33 8.57
N PRO A 39 4.87 -0.96 9.77
CA PRO A 39 5.70 -0.79 10.96
C PRO A 39 6.50 -2.04 11.36
N LYS A 40 7.82 -2.00 11.18
CA LYS A 40 8.70 -3.12 11.53
C LYS A 40 8.94 -3.28 13.04
N ASP A 41 9.17 -2.18 13.75
CA ASP A 41 9.68 -2.21 15.13
C ASP A 41 8.57 -2.24 16.21
N GLN A 42 7.30 -2.17 15.80
CA GLN A 42 6.16 -2.00 16.71
C GLN A 42 5.28 -3.27 16.85
N GLY A 43 5.65 -4.34 16.15
CA GLY A 43 4.96 -5.64 16.19
C GLY A 43 3.62 -5.69 15.44
N THR A 44 3.01 -6.88 15.43
CA THR A 44 1.82 -7.20 14.62
C THR A 44 0.64 -6.26 14.86
N LEU A 45 0.36 -5.87 16.10
CA LEU A 45 -0.79 -5.00 16.40
C LEU A 45 -0.64 -3.61 15.77
N ALA A 46 0.57 -3.06 15.76
CA ALA A 46 0.83 -1.77 15.12
C ALA A 46 0.69 -1.86 13.59
N GLN A 47 1.12 -2.97 13.01
CA GLN A 47 0.93 -3.23 11.59
C GLN A 47 -0.57 -3.37 11.22
N VAL A 48 -1.36 -4.07 12.04
CA VAL A 48 -2.83 -4.16 11.86
C VAL A 48 -3.47 -2.77 11.99
N ALA A 49 -3.05 -1.98 12.98
CA ALA A 49 -3.55 -0.62 13.20
C ALA A 49 -3.22 0.33 12.04
N TYR A 50 -2.20 0.03 11.24
CA TYR A 50 -1.79 0.83 10.08
C TYR A 50 -2.60 0.55 8.82
N LEU A 51 -3.26 -0.61 8.71
CA LEU A 51 -4.02 -1.01 7.51
C LEU A 51 -5.10 -0.02 7.07
N PRO A 52 -5.85 0.66 7.96
CA PRO A 52 -6.80 1.70 7.54
C PRO A 52 -6.11 2.89 6.85
N GLY A 53 -4.92 3.29 7.32
CA GLY A 53 -4.13 4.35 6.69
C GLY A 53 -3.61 3.92 5.31
N LEU A 54 -3.03 2.71 5.23
CA LEU A 54 -2.60 2.12 3.96
C LEU A 54 -3.75 2.03 2.94
N ARG A 55 -4.95 1.67 3.40
CA ARG A 55 -6.17 1.67 2.58
C ARG A 55 -6.50 3.05 2.03
N ALA A 56 -6.44 4.10 2.85
CA ALA A 56 -6.73 5.45 2.40
C ALA A 56 -5.76 5.91 1.29
N TYR A 57 -4.47 5.55 1.39
CA TYR A 57 -3.50 5.82 0.33
C TYR A 57 -3.80 5.02 -0.94
N ALA A 58 -4.17 3.74 -0.81
CA ALA A 58 -4.56 2.90 -1.94
C ALA A 58 -5.77 3.47 -2.69
N GLU A 59 -6.82 3.86 -1.96
CA GLU A 59 -8.01 4.49 -2.54
C GLU A 59 -7.67 5.80 -3.25
N ALA A 60 -6.77 6.62 -2.68
CA ALA A 60 -6.33 7.87 -3.30
C ALA A 60 -5.52 7.67 -4.59
N ILE A 61 -4.70 6.61 -4.66
CA ILE A 61 -3.95 6.23 -5.88
C ILE A 61 -4.91 5.70 -6.95
N ASN A 62 -5.85 4.83 -6.56
CA ASN A 62 -6.86 4.29 -7.48
C ASN A 62 -7.76 5.42 -8.04
N ALA A 63 -8.13 6.39 -7.21
CA ALA A 63 -8.88 7.57 -7.64
C ALA A 63 -8.10 8.48 -8.61
N ALA A 64 -6.76 8.39 -8.65
CA ALA A 64 -5.94 9.06 -9.66
C ALA A 64 -5.94 8.32 -11.02
N GLY A 65 -6.56 7.15 -11.10
CA GLY A 65 -6.69 6.33 -12.30
C GLY A 65 -5.58 5.29 -12.49
N ALA A 66 -4.76 5.05 -11.46
CA ALA A 66 -3.69 4.06 -11.50
C ALA A 66 -4.09 2.76 -10.79
N GLU A 67 -3.67 1.60 -11.31
CA GLU A 67 -3.72 0.34 -10.56
C GLU A 67 -2.61 0.32 -9.50
N LEU A 68 -2.91 -0.09 -8.27
CA LEU A 68 -1.91 -0.24 -7.21
C LEU A 68 -1.57 -1.71 -6.97
N VAL A 69 -0.27 -2.01 -7.02
CA VAL A 69 0.29 -3.31 -6.64
C VAL A 69 1.17 -3.13 -5.40
N LEU A 70 0.87 -3.89 -4.36
CA LEU A 70 1.65 -3.93 -3.12
C LEU A 70 2.32 -5.29 -3.00
N ILE A 71 3.63 -5.31 -2.78
CA ILE A 71 4.40 -6.54 -2.59
C ILE A 71 4.96 -6.53 -1.17
N LEU A 72 4.67 -7.58 -0.40
CA LEU A 72 5.12 -7.67 0.99
C LEU A 72 6.62 -7.98 1.10
N GLY A 73 7.31 -7.24 1.97
CA GLY A 73 8.72 -7.44 2.31
C GLY A 73 8.95 -8.49 3.40
N ASN A 74 10.18 -8.52 3.92
CA ASN A 74 10.52 -9.38 5.06
C ASN A 74 10.02 -8.82 6.40
N ASP A 75 9.87 -7.50 6.51
CA ASP A 75 9.39 -6.86 7.74
C ASP A 75 7.84 -6.79 7.79
N ASP A 76 7.18 -7.09 6.68
CA ASP A 76 5.72 -7.12 6.60
C ASP A 76 5.18 -8.46 7.08
N ASN A 77 4.28 -8.43 8.06
CA ASN A 77 3.64 -9.64 8.54
C ASN A 77 2.68 -10.19 7.49
N ARG A 78 3.02 -11.36 6.93
CA ARG A 78 2.23 -12.04 5.89
C ARG A 78 0.88 -12.58 6.39
N ASP A 79 0.75 -12.78 7.70
CA ASP A 79 -0.46 -13.34 8.32
C ASP A 79 -1.49 -12.26 8.69
N ILE A 80 -1.21 -10.99 8.41
CA ILE A 80 -2.09 -9.88 8.78
C ILE A 80 -3.49 -9.97 8.18
N GLY A 81 -3.60 -10.51 6.96
CA GLY A 81 -4.90 -10.72 6.31
C GLY A 81 -5.81 -11.69 7.07
N CYS A 82 -5.27 -12.51 7.98
CA CYS A 82 -6.02 -13.48 8.77
C CYS A 82 -6.65 -12.91 10.04
N PHE A 83 -6.15 -11.78 10.57
CA PHE A 83 -6.63 -11.19 11.84
C PHE A 83 -7.81 -10.24 11.66
N THR A 84 -8.08 -9.82 10.44
CA THR A 84 -9.15 -8.90 10.11
C THR A 84 -10.22 -9.66 9.35
N SER A 85 -11.24 -10.17 10.05
CA SER A 85 -12.37 -10.91 9.44
C SER A 85 -13.22 -10.07 8.45
N GLY A 86 -12.78 -8.85 8.12
CA GLY A 86 -13.36 -7.96 7.11
C GLY A 86 -12.32 -7.28 6.21
N TYR A 87 -11.10 -7.81 6.09
CA TYR A 87 -10.09 -7.31 5.16
C TYR A 87 -9.74 -8.42 4.18
N ARG A 88 -10.44 -8.47 3.05
CA ARG A 88 -9.98 -9.24 1.90
C ARG A 88 -9.33 -8.24 0.94
N PRO A 89 -8.18 -8.56 0.32
CA PRO A 89 -7.65 -7.77 -0.80
C PRO A 89 -8.69 -7.50 -1.91
N ALA A 90 -9.72 -8.36 -2.01
CA ALA A 90 -10.88 -8.20 -2.89
C ALA A 90 -11.79 -6.98 -2.57
N ASP A 91 -11.67 -6.36 -1.39
CA ASP A 91 -12.49 -5.23 -0.96
C ASP A 91 -11.97 -3.88 -1.46
N LEU A 92 -10.82 -3.87 -2.16
CA LEU A 92 -10.24 -2.71 -2.83
C LEU A 92 -10.25 -2.93 -4.35
N PRO A 93 -11.20 -2.34 -5.09
CA PRO A 93 -11.21 -2.48 -6.55
C PRO A 93 -9.91 -1.89 -7.12
N HIS A 94 -9.21 -2.68 -7.94
CA HIS A 94 -7.93 -2.34 -8.58
C HIS A 94 -6.69 -2.28 -7.67
N THR A 95 -6.76 -2.89 -6.47
CA THR A 95 -5.56 -3.13 -5.65
C THR A 95 -5.26 -4.63 -5.59
N ARG A 96 -4.01 -5.01 -5.88
CA ARG A 96 -3.53 -6.38 -5.69
C ARG A 96 -2.41 -6.42 -4.66
N LEU A 97 -2.59 -7.27 -3.65
CA LEU A 97 -1.52 -7.68 -2.75
C LEU A 97 -0.87 -8.94 -3.34
N ILE A 98 0.44 -8.89 -3.59
CA ILE A 98 1.24 -10.00 -4.16
C ILE A 98 2.29 -10.46 -3.14
#